data_AF-A0A1H6FZB9-F1
#
_entry.id   AF-A0A1H6FZB9-F1
#
_cell.length_a   1.000
_cell.length_b   1.000
_cell.length_c   1.000
_cell.angle_alpha   90.00
_cell.angle_beta   90.00
_cell.angle_gamma   90.00
#
_symmetry.space_group_name_H-M   'P 1'
#
loop_
_entity.id
_entity.type
_entity.pdbx_description
1 polymer ?
#
loop_
_entity_poly.entity_id
_entity_poly.type
_entity_poly.pdbx_seq_one_letter_code
_entity_poly.pdbx_strand_id
1 'polypeptide(L)' 'MPRTKVQVTESEVTDRDGNTRETKQYRVTIPKDTAEFFSLEQGDELEWEMGRARNKMEVTVHRNDD' A
#
# COMPACT_ATOMS: atom_id res chain seq x y z
N MET A 1 -12.67 -15.66 0.47
CA MET A 1 -11.58 -14.70 0.19
C MET A 1 -11.16 -14.06 1.50
N PRO A 2 -9.85 -14.05 1.81
CA PRO A 2 -9.32 -13.34 2.97
C PRO A 2 -9.67 -11.84 2.88
N ARG A 3 -9.86 -11.21 4.04
CA ARG A 3 -10.10 -9.77 4.16
C ARG A 3 -9.06 -9.20 5.12
N THR A 4 -8.37 -8.17 4.69
CA THR A 4 -7.46 -7.39 5.53
C THR A 4 -8.06 -6.01 5.79
N LYS A 5 -7.56 -5.32 6.81
CA LYS A 5 -7.98 -3.97 7.16
C LYS A 5 -6.90 -2.98 6.73
N VAL A 6 -7.32 -1.81 6.29
CA VAL A 6 -6.42 -0.67 6.13
C VAL A 6 -5.95 -0.22 7.50
N GLN A 7 -4.65 -0.05 7.65
CA GLN A 7 -4.02 0.58 8.81
C GLN A 7 -3.60 1.99 8.41
N VAL A 8 -3.86 2.95 9.30
CA VAL A 8 -3.51 4.35 9.08
C VAL A 8 -2.58 4.78 10.21
N THR A 9 -1.47 5.39 9.85
CA THR A 9 -0.55 6.00 10.80
C THR A 9 -0.43 7.47 10.48
N GLU A 10 -0.76 8.29 11.46
CA GLU A 10 -0.67 9.75 11.40
C GLU A 10 0.42 10.19 12.37
N SER A 11 1.28 11.10 11.93
CA SER A 11 2.28 11.73 12.77
C SER A 11 2.38 13.20 12.44
N GLU A 12 2.45 14.01 13.47
CA GLU A 12 2.68 15.44 13.37
C GLU A 12 4.04 15.75 14.00
N VAL A 13 4.91 16.42 13.25
CA VAL A 13 6.23 16.85 13.73
C VAL A 13 6.34 18.34 13.52
N THR A 14 6.39 19.09 14.63
CA THR A 14 6.73 20.52 14.60
C THR A 14 8.23 20.68 14.76
N ASP A 15 8.86 21.37 13.81
CA ASP A 15 10.28 21.72 13.89
C ASP A 15 10.54 22.89 14.85
N ARG A 16 11.82 23.20 15.09
CA ARG A 16 12.22 24.29 16.00
C ARG A 16 11.84 25.68 15.48
N ASP A 17 11.55 25.80 14.19
CA ASP A 17 11.16 27.05 13.52
C ASP A 17 9.63 27.23 13.51
N GLY A 18 8.89 26.29 14.10
CA GLY A 18 7.44 26.32 14.23
C GLY A 18 6.69 25.77 13.01
N ASN A 19 7.36 25.15 12.04
CA ASN A 19 6.68 24.51 10.93
C ASN A 19 6.22 23.11 11.33
N THR A 20 4.93 22.86 11.16
CA THR A 20 4.34 21.54 11.39
C THR A 20 4.32 20.75 10.09
N ARG A 21 4.85 19.52 10.13
CA ARG A 21 4.71 18.53 9.08
C ARG A 21 3.77 17.43 9.54
N GLU A 22 2.65 17.30 8.84
CA GLU A 22 1.76 16.16 8.97
C GLU A 22 2.20 15.06 8.00
N THR A 23 2.26 13.82 8.48
CA THR A 23 2.47 12.63 7.65
C THR A 23 1.34 11.65 7.90
N LYS A 24 0.69 11.21 6.82
CA LYS A 24 -0.38 10.20 6.87
C LYS A 24 -0.04 9.04 5.94
N GLN A 25 0.13 7.85 6.51
CA GLN A 25 0.49 6.65 5.78
C GLN A 25 -0.62 5.61 5.88
N TYR A 26 -1.10 5.15 4.73
CA TYR A 26 -2.03 4.02 4.62
C TYR A 26 -1.25 2.75 4.32
N ARG A 27 -1.58 1.66 5.01
CA ARG A 27 -0.94 0.35 4.86
C ARG A 27 -2.00 -0.73 4.76
N VAL A 28 -1.76 -1.72 3.91
CA VAL A 28 -2.58 -2.93 3.81
C VAL A 28 -1.67 -4.14 3.90
N THR A 29 -2.15 -5.18 4.56
CA THR A 29 -1.49 -6.48 4.54
C THR A 29 -1.99 -7.27 3.34
N ILE A 30 -1.07 -7.84 2.56
CA ILE A 30 -1.39 -8.80 1.50
C ILE A 30 -1.51 -10.18 2.15
N PRO A 31 -2.65 -10.89 2.01
CA PRO A 31 -2.80 -12.25 2.52
C PRO A 31 -1.74 -13.19 1.92
N LYS A 32 -1.25 -14.15 2.72
CA LYS A 32 -0.21 -15.11 2.32
C LYS A 32 -0.56 -15.80 0.99
N ASP A 33 -1.75 -16.39 0.88
CA ASP A 33 -2.18 -17.11 -0.32
C ASP A 33 -2.16 -16.22 -1.58
N THR A 34 -2.47 -14.92 -1.44
CA THR A 34 -2.42 -13.96 -2.55
C THR A 34 -0.99 -13.62 -2.94
N ALA A 35 -0.12 -13.41 -1.94
CA ALA A 35 1.30 -13.15 -2.18
C ALA A 35 1.98 -14.35 -2.86
N GLU A 36 1.72 -15.57 -2.40
CA GLU A 36 2.26 -16.79 -3.01
C GLU A 36 1.73 -17.02 -4.43
N PHE A 37 0.43 -16.76 -4.66
CA PHE A 37 -0.18 -16.90 -5.99
C PHE A 37 0.46 -15.98 -7.05
N PHE A 38 0.75 -14.73 -6.68
CA PHE A 38 1.42 -13.78 -7.57
C PHE A 38 2.95 -13.86 -7.53
N SER A 39 3.49 -14.71 -6.63
CA SER A 39 4.92 -14.85 -6.36
C SER A 39 5.57 -13.50 -6.02
N LEU A 40 4.94 -12.76 -5.09
CA LEU A 40 5.43 -11.45 -4.66
C LEU A 40 6.70 -11.60 -3.83
N GLU A 41 7.72 -10.83 -4.18
CA GLU A 41 9.01 -10.80 -3.50
C GLU A 41 9.33 -9.41 -2.95
N GLN A 42 10.34 -9.35 -2.08
CA GLN A 42 10.82 -8.07 -1.58
C GLN A 42 11.45 -7.28 -2.73
N GLY A 43 10.93 -6.08 -2.97
CA GLY A 43 11.42 -5.20 -4.03
C GLY A 43 10.51 -5.15 -5.26
N ASP A 44 9.51 -6.03 -5.35
CA ASP A 44 8.46 -5.91 -6.35
C ASP A 44 7.68 -4.61 -6.18
N GLU A 45 7.31 -4.02 -7.31
CA GLU A 45 6.52 -2.80 -7.35
C GLU A 45 5.04 -3.13 -7.59
N LEU A 46 4.17 -2.43 -6.87
CA LEU A 46 2.72 -2.56 -7.00
C LEU A 46 2.14 -1.23 -7.47
N GLU A 47 1.55 -1.24 -8.66
CA GLU A 47 0.79 -0.11 -9.19
C GLU A 47 -0.69 -0.27 -8.84
N TRP A 48 -1.31 0.81 -8.37
CA TRP A 48 -2.69 0.81 -7.87
C TRP A 48 -3.54 1.76 -8.70
N GLU A 49 -4.62 1.25 -9.25
CA GLU A 49 -5.58 2.02 -10.04
C GLU A 49 -7.00 1.90 -9.47
N MET A 50 -7.82 2.91 -9.75
CA MET A 50 -9.25 2.83 -9.50
C MET A 50 -9.84 1.88 -10.53
N GLY A 51 -10.38 0.75 -10.07
CA GLY A 51 -10.93 -0.25 -10.97
C GLY A 51 -12.17 0.27 -11.70
N ARG A 52 -12.52 -0.38 -12.82
CA ARG A 52 -13.65 0.05 -13.67
C ARG A 52 -15.02 -0.04 -12.98
N ALA A 53 -15.11 -0.77 -11.88
CA ALA A 53 -16.33 -0.92 -11.08
C ALA A 53 -16.23 -0.16 -9.75
N ARG A 54 -17.38 0.36 -9.28
CA ARG A 54 -17.45 1.10 -8.02
C ARG A 54 -16.92 0.26 -6.85
N ASN A 55 -16.11 0.90 -6.00
CA ASN A 55 -15.50 0.30 -4.80
C ASN A 55 -14.59 -0.90 -5.10
N LYS A 56 -13.94 -0.90 -6.27
CA LYS A 56 -12.88 -1.85 -6.59
C LYS A 56 -11.60 -1.08 -6.92
N MET A 57 -10.48 -1.65 -6.50
CA MET A 57 -9.15 -1.22 -6.93
C MET A 57 -8.57 -2.34 -7.78
N GLU A 58 -7.83 -1.97 -8.80
CA GLU A 58 -7.02 -2.87 -9.61
C GLU A 58 -5.56 -2.69 -9.18
N VAL A 59 -4.84 -3.80 -9.04
CA VAL A 59 -3.42 -3.80 -8.64
C VAL A 59 -2.64 -4.56 -9.69
N THR A 60 -1.66 -3.90 -10.27
CA THR A 60 -0.72 -4.49 -11.23
C THR A 60 0.59 -4.75 -10.52
N VAL A 61 1.12 -5.97 -10.68
CA VAL A 61 2.42 -6.36 -10.13
C VAL A 61 3.47 -6.13 -11.21
N HIS A 62 4.44 -5.27 -10.92
CA HIS A 62 5.62 -5.05 -11.75
C HIS A 62 6.78 -5.79 -11.09
N ARG A 63 7.25 -6.85 -11.77
CA ARG A 63 8.40 -7.61 -11.31
C ARG A 63 9.66 -6.90 -11.78
N ASN A 64 10.61 -6.76 -10.88
CA ASN A 64 11.95 -6.32 -11.23
C ASN A 64 12.69 -7.53 -11.82
N ASP A 65 12.31 -7.90 -13.05
CA ASP A 65 13.08 -8.85 -13.85
C ASP A 65 14.31 -8.09 -14.40
N ASP A 66 15.44 -8.19 -13.70
CA ASP A 66 16.77 -7.86 -14.27
C ASP A 66 17.10 -8.78 -15.46
#